data_AF-A0A7S4N1D4-F1
#
_entry.id   AF-A0A7S4N1D4-F1
#
_cell.length_a   1.000
_cell.length_b   1.000
_cell.length_c   1.000
_cell.angle_alpha   90.00
_cell.angle_beta   90.00
_cell.angle_gamma   90.00
#
_symmetry.space_group_name_H-M   'P 1'
#
loop_
_entity.id
_entity.type
_entity.pdbx_description
1 polymer ?
#
loop_
_entity_poly.entity_id
_entity_poly.type
_entity_poly.pdbx_seq_one_letter_code
_entity_poly.pdbx_strand_id
1 'polypeptide(L)'
;ASKIAQDGGDWDRRNRLKVYTALSKVLARDIKTAASLLVDCIATFSCNELSSYTDFIVYTIVTNILHLPRTELKEKIIDGPEILSVSNEIPVVCRLVNTLYDCDYKGYLQAMVELRAILVADRFLQPHSGYIMRELHVLGYKQFLDSYKSVTLESMANSFGVGTEYLDLQLSRFIAAGGPAGGKKKIWGGGGAKKADPKKK
;
A
#
# COMPACT_ATOMS: atom_id res chain seq x y z
N ALA A 1 9.53 -20.88 21.42
CA ALA A 1 8.42 -19.90 21.50
C ALA A 1 7.07 -20.52 21.12
N SER A 2 6.87 -20.99 19.88
CA SER A 2 5.58 -21.55 19.42
C SER A 2 5.06 -22.74 20.25
N LYS A 3 5.92 -23.69 20.63
CA LYS A 3 5.53 -24.86 21.45
C LYS A 3 5.07 -24.48 22.88
N ILE A 4 5.71 -23.51 23.52
CA ILE A 4 5.38 -23.06 24.89
C ILE A 4 4.06 -22.25 24.90
N ALA A 5 3.79 -21.47 23.86
CA ALA A 5 2.54 -20.72 23.72
C ALA A 5 1.33 -21.62 23.37
N GLN A 6 1.57 -22.84 22.89
CA GLN A 6 0.51 -23.83 22.64
C GLN A 6 0.12 -24.58 23.91
N ASP A 7 1.10 -24.94 24.75
CA ASP A 7 0.87 -25.66 26.02
C ASP A 7 0.30 -24.77 27.15
N GLY A 8 0.67 -23.48 27.17
CA GLY A 8 0.02 -22.50 28.05
C GLY A 8 -1.19 -21.90 27.37
N GLY A 9 -2.41 -22.19 27.84
CA GLY A 9 -3.68 -21.63 27.33
C GLY A 9 -3.85 -20.11 27.45
N ASP A 10 -2.77 -19.35 27.66
CA ASP A 10 -2.79 -17.90 27.76
C ASP A 10 -3.00 -17.26 26.39
N TRP A 11 -4.26 -16.90 26.14
CA TRP A 11 -4.70 -16.22 24.94
C TRP A 11 -3.92 -14.90 24.69
N ASP A 12 -3.62 -14.12 25.74
CA ASP A 12 -2.84 -12.88 25.62
C ASP A 12 -1.41 -13.14 25.13
N ARG A 13 -0.73 -14.18 25.66
CA ARG A 13 0.62 -14.57 25.23
C ARG A 13 0.65 -15.00 23.76
N ARG A 14 -0.41 -15.64 23.27
CA ARG A 14 -0.56 -16.00 21.85
C ARG A 14 -0.71 -14.77 20.96
N ASN A 15 -1.50 -13.77 21.37
CA ASN A 15 -1.65 -12.52 20.61
C ASN A 15 -0.34 -11.73 20.58
N ARG A 16 0.38 -11.62 21.70
CA ARG A 16 1.70 -11.00 21.72
C ARG A 16 2.68 -11.70 20.78
N LEU A 17 2.70 -13.03 20.82
CA LEU A 17 3.51 -13.84 19.89
C LEU A 17 3.17 -13.56 18.43
N LYS A 18 1.89 -13.40 18.08
CA LYS A 18 1.45 -13.06 16.71
C LYS A 18 1.99 -11.70 16.28
N VAL A 19 1.90 -10.67 17.12
CA VAL A 19 2.42 -9.33 16.83
C VAL A 19 3.95 -9.37 16.63
N TYR A 20 4.70 -10.04 17.51
CA TYR A 20 6.14 -10.20 17.34
C TYR A 20 6.50 -10.96 16.06
N THR A 21 5.73 -12.00 15.74
CA THR A 21 5.93 -12.77 14.51
C THR A 21 5.65 -11.91 13.29
N ALA A 22 4.58 -11.12 13.30
CA ALA A 22 4.22 -10.23 12.21
C ALA A 22 5.31 -9.20 11.94
N LEU A 23 5.88 -8.58 12.98
CA LEU A 23 6.94 -7.60 12.82
C LEU A 23 8.27 -8.24 12.39
N SER A 24 8.57 -9.43 12.88
CA SER A 24 9.69 -10.22 12.34
C SER A 24 9.51 -10.51 10.84
N LYS A 25 8.29 -10.77 10.39
CA LYS A 25 7.96 -10.97 8.97
C LYS A 25 8.07 -9.70 8.14
N VAL A 26 7.69 -8.54 8.69
CA VAL A 26 7.95 -7.22 8.07
C VAL A 26 9.45 -7.04 7.86
N LEU A 27 10.27 -7.32 8.87
CA LEU A 27 11.73 -7.23 8.77
C LEU A 27 12.31 -8.19 7.72
N ALA A 28 11.75 -9.40 7.58
CA ALA A 28 12.14 -10.40 6.60
C ALA A 28 11.59 -10.16 5.18
N ARG A 29 10.91 -9.03 4.92
CA ARG A 29 10.23 -8.68 3.64
C ARG A 29 9.04 -9.55 3.26
N ASP A 30 8.53 -10.38 4.16
CA ASP A 30 7.32 -11.17 3.93
C ASP A 30 6.09 -10.35 4.36
N ILE A 31 5.76 -9.33 3.56
CA ILE A 31 4.67 -8.38 3.87
C ILE A 31 3.30 -9.05 3.79
N LYS A 32 3.15 -10.05 2.92
CA LYS A 32 1.89 -10.76 2.73
C LYS A 32 1.43 -11.46 4.00
N THR A 33 2.30 -12.25 4.63
CA THR A 33 1.94 -12.95 5.87
C THR A 33 1.87 -11.99 7.05
N ALA A 34 2.70 -10.94 7.06
CA ALA A 34 2.63 -9.89 8.07
C ALA A 34 1.28 -9.17 8.05
N ALA A 35 0.79 -8.77 6.87
CA ALA A 35 -0.46 -8.04 6.70
C ALA A 35 -1.65 -8.78 7.32
N SER A 36 -1.80 -10.08 7.03
CA SER A 36 -2.88 -10.89 7.61
C SER A 36 -2.78 -11.01 9.13
N LEU A 37 -1.57 -11.21 9.66
CA LEU A 37 -1.36 -11.33 11.10
C LEU A 37 -1.60 -10.02 11.85
N LEU A 38 -1.27 -8.88 11.23
CA LEU A 38 -1.47 -7.56 11.82
C LEU A 38 -2.96 -7.22 11.93
N VAL A 39 -3.75 -7.49 10.88
CA VAL A 39 -5.21 -7.22 10.91
C VAL A 39 -5.91 -8.03 12.00
N ASP A 40 -5.58 -9.31 12.13
CA ASP A 40 -6.17 -10.17 13.16
C ASP A 40 -5.86 -9.70 14.59
N CYS A 41 -4.80 -8.93 14.78
CA CYS A 41 -4.33 -8.46 16.08
C CYS A 41 -4.79 -7.02 16.42
N ILE A 42 -5.51 -6.32 15.53
CA ILE A 42 -5.98 -4.94 15.77
C ILE A 42 -6.85 -4.86 17.03
N ALA A 43 -7.86 -5.72 17.13
CA ALA A 43 -8.82 -5.71 18.24
C ALA A 43 -8.24 -6.18 19.58
N THR A 44 -7.06 -6.82 19.56
CA THR A 44 -6.51 -7.54 20.72
C THR A 44 -5.09 -7.13 21.06
N PHE A 45 -4.67 -5.95 20.60
CA PHE A 45 -3.32 -5.44 20.79
C PHE A 45 -3.02 -5.21 22.28
N SER A 46 -1.95 -5.86 22.77
CA SER A 46 -1.47 -5.74 24.16
C SER A 46 0.05 -5.54 24.26
N CYS A 47 0.72 -5.25 23.13
CA CYS A 47 2.19 -5.16 23.03
C CYS A 47 2.74 -3.74 23.19
N ASN A 48 2.54 -3.11 24.34
CA ASN A 48 3.02 -1.74 24.60
C ASN A 48 4.55 -1.63 24.76
N GLU A 49 5.26 -2.76 24.85
CA GLU A 49 6.73 -2.79 24.96
C GLU A 49 7.45 -2.50 23.64
N LEU A 50 6.78 -2.76 22.51
CA LEU A 50 7.44 -2.75 21.21
C LEU A 50 7.10 -1.49 20.39
N SER A 51 5.84 -1.07 20.42
CA SER A 51 5.36 0.13 19.74
C SER A 51 4.13 0.70 20.45
N SER A 52 3.85 1.99 20.24
CA SER A 52 2.57 2.54 20.64
C SER A 52 1.43 1.91 19.83
N TYR A 53 0.20 2.01 20.32
CA TYR A 53 -0.97 1.57 19.56
C TYR A 53 -1.10 2.31 18.23
N THR A 54 -0.80 3.60 18.24
CA THR A 54 -0.77 4.49 17.06
C THR A 54 0.20 3.96 15.99
N ASP A 55 1.44 3.65 16.36
CA ASP A 55 2.44 3.11 15.43
C ASP A 55 2.04 1.72 14.91
N PHE A 56 1.43 0.89 15.76
CA PHE A 56 0.93 -0.42 15.36
C PHE A 56 -0.16 -0.32 14.28
N ILE A 57 -1.06 0.65 14.40
CA ILE A 57 -2.07 0.94 13.37
C ILE A 57 -1.39 1.42 12.08
N VAL A 58 -0.35 2.26 12.14
CA VAL A 58 0.43 2.66 10.96
C VAL A 58 0.99 1.42 10.23
N TYR A 59 1.62 0.50 10.96
CA TYR A 59 2.17 -0.74 10.37
C TYR A 59 1.10 -1.58 9.70
N THR A 60 -0.05 -1.70 10.36
CA THR A 60 -1.17 -2.46 9.85
C THR A 60 -1.69 -1.85 8.55
N ILE A 61 -1.89 -0.54 8.50
CA ILE A 61 -2.39 0.13 7.29
C ILE A 61 -1.37 0.04 6.15
N VAL A 62 -0.11 0.40 6.39
CA VAL A 62 0.93 0.42 5.35
C VAL A 62 1.15 -0.96 4.71
N THR A 63 1.17 -2.01 5.53
CA THR A 63 1.35 -3.39 5.03
C THR A 63 0.12 -3.89 4.28
N ASN A 64 -1.09 -3.54 4.74
CA ASN A 64 -2.32 -4.03 4.14
C ASN A 64 -2.75 -3.30 2.86
N ILE A 65 -2.40 -2.02 2.68
CA ILE A 65 -2.61 -1.31 1.40
C ILE A 65 -1.99 -2.08 0.22
N LEU A 66 -0.83 -2.70 0.44
CA LEU A 66 -0.10 -3.41 -0.61
C LEU A 66 -0.71 -4.76 -0.99
N HIS A 67 -1.43 -5.40 -0.07
CA HIS A 67 -1.83 -6.80 -0.24
C HIS A 67 -3.34 -7.03 -0.30
N LEU A 68 -4.14 -6.25 0.43
CA LEU A 68 -5.59 -6.46 0.46
C LEU A 68 -6.26 -5.97 -0.84
N PRO A 69 -7.24 -6.73 -1.36
CA PRO A 69 -8.09 -6.24 -2.44
C PRO A 69 -8.96 -5.07 -1.95
N ARG A 70 -9.42 -4.23 -2.88
CA ARG A 70 -10.18 -3.00 -2.59
C ARG A 70 -11.41 -3.21 -1.70
N THR A 71 -12.09 -4.35 -1.82
CA THR A 71 -13.26 -4.70 -1.01
C THR A 71 -12.90 -4.89 0.45
N GLU A 72 -11.91 -5.72 0.72
CA GLU A 72 -11.44 -6.01 2.08
C GLU A 72 -10.74 -4.79 2.71
N LEU A 73 -10.06 -3.99 1.89
CA LEU A 73 -9.42 -2.75 2.35
C LEU A 73 -10.44 -1.79 2.94
N LYS A 74 -11.61 -1.64 2.31
CA LYS A 74 -12.66 -0.78 2.85
C LYS A 74 -13.21 -1.32 4.17
N GLU A 75 -13.61 -2.60 4.18
CA GLU A 75 -14.25 -3.21 5.34
C GLU A 75 -13.33 -3.25 6.57
N LYS A 76 -12.06 -3.63 6.38
CA LYS A 76 -11.13 -3.86 7.50
C LYS A 76 -10.34 -2.60 7.90
N ILE A 77 -10.12 -1.66 6.97
CA ILE A 77 -9.28 -0.48 7.24
C ILE A 77 -10.08 0.81 7.32
N ILE A 78 -10.91 1.10 6.31
CA ILE A 78 -11.63 2.38 6.24
C ILE A 78 -12.80 2.41 7.23
N ASP A 79 -13.59 1.33 7.25
CA ASP A 79 -14.78 1.22 8.08
C ASP A 79 -14.49 0.58 9.46
N GLY A 80 -13.22 0.25 9.73
CA GLY A 80 -12.78 -0.38 10.98
C GLY A 80 -12.87 0.58 12.18
N PRO A 81 -13.65 0.28 13.23
CA PRO A 81 -13.87 1.20 14.35
C PRO A 81 -12.59 1.51 15.13
N GLU A 82 -11.67 0.55 15.22
CA GLU A 82 -10.37 0.70 15.88
C GLU A 82 -9.51 1.74 15.17
N ILE A 83 -9.52 1.74 13.84
CA ILE A 83 -8.73 2.68 13.03
C ILE A 83 -9.37 4.06 13.04
N LEU A 84 -10.70 4.14 12.99
CA LEU A 84 -11.43 5.40 13.10
C LEU A 84 -11.16 6.10 14.44
N SER A 85 -10.99 5.34 15.53
CA SER A 85 -10.66 5.92 16.85
C SER A 85 -9.31 6.63 16.88
N VAL A 86 -8.33 6.16 16.10
CA VAL A 86 -6.95 6.70 16.03
C VAL A 86 -6.75 7.63 14.82
N SER A 87 -7.75 7.75 13.95
CA SER A 87 -7.64 8.49 12.69
C SER A 87 -7.18 9.95 12.83
N ASN A 88 -7.53 10.60 13.95
CA ASN A 88 -7.12 11.97 14.26
C ASN A 88 -5.62 12.11 14.58
N GLU A 89 -4.99 11.05 15.10
CA GLU A 89 -3.57 11.05 15.44
C GLU A 89 -2.69 10.78 14.20
N ILE A 90 -3.22 10.04 13.23
CA ILE A 90 -2.49 9.61 12.02
C ILE A 90 -3.21 10.07 10.73
N PRO A 91 -3.37 11.40 10.52
CA PRO A 91 -4.15 11.91 9.40
C PRO A 91 -3.51 11.58 8.04
N VAL A 92 -2.19 11.42 7.96
CA VAL A 92 -1.46 11.17 6.71
C VAL A 92 -1.79 9.79 6.13
N VAL A 93 -1.77 8.76 6.97
CA VAL A 93 -1.98 7.37 6.55
C VAL A 93 -3.45 7.12 6.20
N CYS A 94 -4.38 7.67 6.99
CA CYS A 94 -5.81 7.61 6.67
C CYS A 94 -6.13 8.35 5.36
N ARG A 95 -5.53 9.52 5.13
CA ARG A 95 -5.69 10.27 3.87
C ARG A 95 -5.18 9.46 2.67
N LEU A 96 -4.06 8.77 2.81
CA LEU A 96 -3.52 7.91 1.76
C LEU A 96 -4.49 6.80 1.35
N VAL A 97 -5.10 6.11 2.32
CA VAL A 97 -6.08 5.03 2.04
C VAL A 97 -7.34 5.60 1.39
N ASN A 98 -7.87 6.70 1.93
CA ASN A 98 -9.10 7.31 1.42
C ASN A 98 -8.92 7.87 0.01
N THR A 99 -7.83 8.61 -0.25
CA THR A 99 -7.52 9.12 -1.60
C THR A 99 -7.32 8.01 -2.63
N LEU A 100 -6.70 6.89 -2.24
CA LEU A 100 -6.59 5.71 -3.09
C LEU A 100 -7.96 5.06 -3.37
N TYR A 101 -8.83 5.00 -2.35
CA TYR A 101 -10.18 4.43 -2.48
C TYR A 101 -11.09 5.30 -3.35
N ASP A 102 -11.03 6.62 -3.19
CA ASP A 102 -11.82 7.62 -3.92
C ASP A 102 -11.27 7.89 -5.34
N CYS A 103 -10.14 7.26 -5.70
CA CYS A 103 -9.42 7.46 -6.95
C CYS A 103 -8.95 8.92 -7.18
N ASP A 104 -8.69 9.68 -6.10
CA ASP A 104 -8.01 10.98 -6.20
C ASP A 104 -6.49 10.78 -6.21
N TYR A 105 -5.95 10.65 -7.42
CA TYR A 105 -4.53 10.40 -7.63
C TYR A 105 -3.62 11.58 -7.29
N LYS A 106 -4.13 12.82 -7.30
CA LYS A 106 -3.34 14.00 -6.92
C LYS A 106 -3.12 14.01 -5.42
N GLY A 107 -4.20 13.86 -4.65
CA GLY A 107 -4.14 13.74 -3.20
C GLY A 107 -3.32 12.52 -2.76
N TYR A 108 -3.43 11.41 -3.50
CA TYR A 108 -2.64 10.20 -3.24
C TYR A 108 -1.13 10.44 -3.34
N LEU A 109 -0.64 11.05 -4.43
CA LEU A 109 0.79 11.32 -4.57
C LEU A 109 1.31 12.31 -3.52
N GLN A 110 0.51 13.31 -3.14
CA GLN A 110 0.87 14.22 -2.06
C GLN A 110 0.99 13.47 -0.71
N ALA A 111 0.00 12.64 -0.38
CA ALA A 111 0.02 11.82 0.83
C ALA A 111 1.18 10.81 0.84
N MET A 112 1.59 10.30 -0.33
CA MET A 112 2.77 9.42 -0.44
C MET A 112 4.08 10.13 -0.07
N VAL A 113 4.23 11.41 -0.44
CA VAL A 113 5.43 12.19 -0.08
C VAL A 113 5.52 12.38 1.43
N GLU A 114 4.39 12.69 2.07
CA GLU A 114 4.29 12.80 3.53
C GLU A 114 4.55 11.44 4.22
N LEU A 115 3.97 10.35 3.69
CA LEU A 115 4.20 9.00 4.22
C LEU A 115 5.69 8.63 4.21
N ARG A 116 6.44 9.02 3.16
CA ARG A 116 7.86 8.70 3.08
C ARG A 116 8.66 9.23 4.27
N ALA A 117 8.32 10.41 4.79
CA ALA A 117 8.99 10.98 5.96
C ALA A 117 8.77 10.09 7.20
N ILE A 118 7.54 9.60 7.38
CA ILE A 118 7.15 8.68 8.47
C ILE A 118 7.90 7.35 8.34
N LEU A 119 7.94 6.77 7.12
CA LEU A 119 8.61 5.49 6.87
C LEU A 119 10.12 5.52 7.15
N VAL A 120 10.77 6.65 6.87
CA VAL A 120 12.22 6.80 7.08
C VAL A 120 12.55 7.11 8.54
N ALA A 121 11.65 7.77 9.27
CA ALA A 121 11.80 8.04 10.69
C ALA A 121 11.65 6.76 11.54
N ASP A 122 10.85 5.80 11.08
CA ASP A 122 10.55 4.58 11.81
C ASP A 122 11.66 3.51 11.69
N ARG A 123 12.10 2.96 12.83
CA ARG A 123 13.16 1.95 12.89
C ARG A 123 12.84 0.65 12.15
N PHE A 124 11.59 0.18 12.17
CA PHE A 124 11.20 -1.10 11.58
C PHE A 124 10.93 -1.00 10.08
N LEU A 125 10.41 0.16 9.63
CA LEU A 125 10.05 0.38 8.23
C LEU A 125 11.17 1.02 7.39
N GLN A 126 12.13 1.72 8.01
CA GLN A 126 13.20 2.43 7.30
C GLN A 126 13.97 1.55 6.28
N PRO A 127 14.37 0.30 6.59
CA PRO A 127 15.11 -0.54 5.64
C PRO A 127 14.29 -0.94 4.41
N HIS A 128 12.96 -0.93 4.53
CA HIS A 128 12.02 -1.34 3.49
C HIS A 128 11.26 -0.18 2.87
N SER A 129 11.53 1.06 3.30
CA SER A 129 10.89 2.28 2.82
C SER A 129 10.94 2.41 1.30
N GLY A 130 12.08 2.14 0.67
CA GLY A 130 12.23 2.18 -0.79
C GLY A 130 11.38 1.14 -1.52
N TYR A 131 11.23 -0.05 -0.93
CA TYR A 131 10.38 -1.11 -1.49
C TYR A 131 8.89 -0.74 -1.37
N ILE A 132 8.45 -0.31 -0.19
CA ILE A 132 7.06 0.10 0.07
C ILE A 132 6.66 1.25 -0.86
N MET A 133 7.49 2.29 -0.97
CA MET A 133 7.23 3.43 -1.84
C MET A 133 7.12 3.01 -3.31
N ARG A 134 7.97 2.08 -3.76
CA ARG A 134 7.92 1.57 -5.13
C ARG A 134 6.61 0.81 -5.40
N GLU A 135 6.23 -0.10 -4.51
CA GLU A 135 4.99 -0.88 -4.65
C GLU A 135 3.74 0.00 -4.59
N LEU A 136 3.72 1.04 -3.75
CA LEU A 136 2.63 2.01 -3.69
C LEU A 136 2.45 2.78 -5.01
N HIS A 137 3.54 3.17 -5.68
CA HIS A 137 3.44 3.78 -7.01
C HIS A 137 2.86 2.81 -8.03
N VAL A 138 3.33 1.55 -8.03
CA VAL A 138 2.83 0.52 -8.94
C VAL A 138 1.35 0.26 -8.72
N LEU A 139 0.90 0.22 -7.46
CA LEU A 139 -0.50 0.03 -7.10
C LEU A 139 -1.39 1.14 -7.67
N GLY A 140 -1.02 2.40 -7.45
CA GLY A 140 -1.79 3.54 -7.95
C GLY A 140 -1.86 3.57 -9.49
N TYR A 141 -0.74 3.33 -10.18
CA TYR A 141 -0.71 3.27 -11.64
C TYR A 141 -1.50 2.08 -12.19
N LYS A 142 -1.41 0.92 -11.54
CA LYS A 142 -2.16 -0.27 -11.92
C LYS A 142 -3.67 -0.01 -11.79
N GLN A 143 -4.12 0.55 -10.68
CA GLN A 143 -5.53 0.88 -10.46
C GLN A 143 -6.06 1.83 -11.53
N PHE A 144 -5.29 2.87 -11.89
CA PHE A 144 -5.66 3.78 -12.97
C PHE A 144 -5.73 3.04 -14.32
N LEU A 145 -4.69 2.30 -14.69
CA LEU A 145 -4.60 1.60 -15.98
C LEU A 145 -5.57 0.41 -16.12
N ASP A 146 -6.13 -0.11 -15.03
CA ASP A 146 -7.13 -1.18 -15.08
C ASP A 146 -8.54 -0.63 -15.36
N SER A 147 -8.78 0.65 -15.09
CA SER A 147 -10.04 1.32 -15.41
C SER A 147 -10.17 1.76 -16.88
N TYR A 148 -9.03 1.85 -17.61
CA TYR A 148 -8.99 2.29 -19.00
C TYR A 148 -8.45 1.22 -19.94
N LYS A 149 -9.10 1.02 -21.09
CA LYS A 149 -8.59 0.15 -22.16
C LYS A 149 -7.39 0.76 -22.90
N SER A 150 -7.36 2.09 -23.01
CA SER A 150 -6.30 2.88 -23.62
C SER A 150 -6.30 4.28 -23.00
N VAL A 151 -5.12 4.84 -22.73
CA VAL A 151 -4.99 6.19 -22.18
C VAL A 151 -3.77 6.88 -22.79
N THR A 152 -3.84 8.21 -22.95
CA THR A 152 -2.68 9.01 -23.34
C THR A 152 -1.84 9.39 -22.12
N LEU A 153 -0.53 9.55 -22.30
CA LEU A 153 0.37 9.99 -21.21
C LEU A 153 -0.06 11.34 -20.63
N GLU A 154 -0.49 12.27 -21.48
CA GLU A 154 -0.93 13.61 -21.05
C GLU A 154 -2.16 13.54 -20.13
N SER A 155 -3.15 12.71 -20.46
CA SER A 155 -4.34 12.55 -19.63
C SER A 155 -4.00 11.92 -18.28
N MET A 156 -3.08 10.94 -18.27
CA MET A 156 -2.61 10.32 -17.04
C MET A 156 -1.82 11.32 -16.20
N ALA A 157 -0.87 12.04 -16.80
CA ALA A 157 -0.09 13.09 -16.15
C ALA A 157 -0.98 14.16 -15.49
N ASN A 158 -2.02 14.63 -16.20
CA ASN A 158 -3.00 15.59 -15.68
C ASN A 158 -3.82 15.04 -14.50
N SER A 159 -4.13 13.74 -14.51
CA SER A 159 -4.89 13.08 -13.44
C SER A 159 -4.05 12.90 -12.18
N PHE A 160 -2.77 12.56 -12.33
CA PHE A 160 -1.82 12.44 -11.21
C PHE A 160 -1.22 13.79 -10.77
N GLY A 161 -1.35 14.84 -11.58
CA GLY A 161 -0.78 16.16 -11.29
C GLY A 161 0.75 16.20 -11.41
N VAL A 162 1.33 15.38 -12.29
CA VAL A 162 2.78 15.27 -12.51
C VAL A 162 3.14 15.60 -13.96
N GLY A 163 4.41 15.94 -14.21
CA GLY A 163 4.90 16.14 -15.57
C GLY A 163 4.90 14.84 -16.40
N THR A 164 4.70 14.96 -17.71
CA THR A 164 4.72 13.83 -18.65
C THR A 164 6.07 13.12 -18.67
N GLU A 165 7.17 13.87 -18.59
CA GLU A 165 8.54 13.32 -18.52
C GLU A 165 8.77 12.47 -17.27
N TYR A 166 8.27 12.93 -16.11
CA TYR A 166 8.35 12.18 -14.86
C TYR A 166 7.59 10.87 -14.96
N LEU A 167 6.37 10.91 -15.51
CA LEU A 167 5.53 9.74 -15.66
C LEU A 167 6.15 8.70 -16.60
N ASP A 168 6.71 9.13 -17.74
CA ASP A 168 7.36 8.25 -18.72
C ASP A 168 8.60 7.55 -18.12
N LEU A 169 9.42 8.27 -17.34
CA LEU A 169 10.56 7.69 -16.62
C LEU A 169 10.13 6.64 -15.58
N GLN A 170 9.07 6.90 -14.83
CA GLN A 170 8.56 5.95 -13.84
C GLN A 170 7.99 4.70 -14.51
N LEU A 171 7.13 4.88 -15.51
CA LEU A 171 6.50 3.78 -16.24
C LEU A 171 7.53 2.90 -16.97
N SER A 172 8.52 3.51 -17.64
CA SER A 172 9.57 2.77 -18.33
C SER A 172 10.40 1.89 -17.38
N ARG A 173 10.76 2.40 -16.19
CA ARG A 173 11.43 1.61 -15.14
C ARG A 173 10.58 0.44 -14.66
N PHE A 174 9.27 0.64 -14.51
CA PHE A 174 8.38 -0.44 -14.09
C PHE A 174 8.22 -1.52 -15.15
N ILE A 175 8.06 -1.13 -16.42
CA ILE A 175 7.97 -2.06 -17.54
C ILE A 175 9.28 -2.87 -17.67
N ALA A 176 10.42 -2.20 -17.56
CA ALA A 176 11.74 -2.84 -17.62
C ALA A 176 11.98 -3.83 -16.47
N ALA A 177 11.47 -3.51 -15.27
CA ALA A 177 11.62 -4.37 -14.09
C ALA A 177 10.62 -5.53 -14.01
N GLY A 178 9.91 -5.84 -15.11
CA GLY A 178 8.99 -6.98 -15.20
C GLY A 178 7.50 -6.64 -15.07
N GLY A 179 7.16 -5.37 -14.82
CA GLY A 179 5.81 -4.82 -14.81
C GLY A 179 4.86 -5.41 -13.74
N PRO A 180 3.78 -4.68 -13.40
CA PRO A 180 2.63 -5.28 -12.73
C PRO A 180 1.94 -6.25 -13.68
N ALA A 181 2.24 -7.53 -13.52
CA ALA A 181 1.76 -8.66 -14.33
C ALA A 181 2.22 -8.64 -15.81
N GLY A 182 2.93 -9.71 -16.19
CA GLY A 182 3.21 -10.04 -17.59
C GLY A 182 1.91 -10.02 -18.40
N GLY A 183 1.77 -9.05 -19.31
CA GLY A 183 0.56 -8.95 -20.13
C GLY A 183 0.32 -7.60 -20.82
N LYS A 184 1.02 -6.51 -20.46
CA LYS A 184 0.85 -5.20 -21.12
C LYS A 184 2.05 -4.77 -21.99
N LYS A 185 2.83 -5.73 -22.54
CA LYS A 185 3.74 -5.46 -23.69
C LYS A 185 3.00 -4.94 -24.93
N LYS A 186 1.66 -5.07 -24.99
CA LYS A 186 0.84 -4.65 -26.13
C LYS A 186 0.50 -3.15 -26.16
N ILE A 187 0.80 -2.39 -25.10
CA ILE A 187 0.39 -0.97 -25.00
C ILE A 187 1.55 0.01 -25.20
N TRP A 188 2.81 -0.43 -25.04
CA TRP A 188 3.94 0.51 -24.95
C TRP A 188 5.21 0.15 -25.73
N GLY A 189 5.12 -0.70 -26.75
CA GLY A 189 6.30 -1.12 -27.54
C GLY A 189 6.03 -1.23 -29.02
N GLY A 190 6.39 -0.19 -29.77
CA GLY A 190 6.49 -0.20 -31.23
C GLY A 190 6.20 1.17 -31.82
N GLY A 191 7.22 1.85 -32.31
CA GLY A 191 7.12 3.18 -32.92
C GLY A 191 5.95 3.31 -33.90
N GLY A 192 5.27 4.44 -33.81
CA GLY A 192 4.18 4.81 -34.70
C GLY A 192 2.99 5.34 -33.91
N ALA A 193 2.92 6.66 -33.81
CA ALA A 193 1.66 7.35 -33.57
C ALA A 193 0.65 6.91 -34.65
N LYS A 194 -0.16 5.89 -34.37
CA LYS A 194 -1.38 5.65 -35.13
C LYS A 194 -2.50 6.43 -34.47
N LYS A 195 -2.88 7.51 -35.17
CA LYS A 195 -4.04 8.36 -34.93
C LYS A 195 -5.23 7.51 -34.48
N ALA A 196 -5.86 7.94 -33.39
CA ALA A 196 -7.12 7.38 -32.93
C ALA A 196 -8.19 7.60 -34.02
N ASP A 197 -8.76 6.51 -34.53
CA ASP A 197 -9.97 6.55 -35.34
C ASP A 197 -11.18 6.86 -34.42
N PRO A 198 -12.01 7.87 -34.74
CA PRO A 198 -13.20 8.17 -33.98
C PRO A 198 -14.32 7.22 -34.41
N LYS A 199 -14.66 6.24 -33.58
CA LYS A 199 -15.93 5.49 -33.73
C LYS A 199 -16.97 5.99 -32.74
N LYS A 200 -17.82 6.86 -33.32
CA LYS A 200 -19.22 7.21 -33.03
C LYS A 200 -19.95 6.32 -32.00
N LYS A 201 -20.64 6.97 -31.07
CA LYS A 201 -22.10 6.83 -30.96
C LYS A 201 -22.74 8.14 -31.39
#